data_AF-T0YAK3-F1
#
_entry.id   AF-T0YAK3-F1
#
_cell.length_a   1.000
_cell.length_b   1.000
_cell.length_c   1.000
_cell.angle_alpha   90.00
_cell.angle_beta   90.00
_cell.angle_gamma   90.00
#
_symmetry.space_group_name_H-M   'P 1'
#
loop_
_entity.id
_entity.type
_entity.pdbx_description
1 polymer ?
#
loop_
_entity_poly.entity_id
_entity_poly.type
_entity_poly.pdbx_seq_one_letter_code
_entity_poly.pdbx_strand_id
1 'polypeptide(L)' 'MRAQITCDGVVLGSMVPGERLRIKRAAERITLLHPPGYDYFRLLRSKLHWGRGNAER' A
#
# COMPACT_ATOMS: atom_id res chain seq x y z
N MET A 1 12.56 -22.97 9.48
CA MET A 1 12.07 -21.93 8.55
C MET A 1 11.59 -20.74 9.37
N ARG A 2 11.93 -19.50 8.99
CA ARG A 2 11.46 -18.28 9.66
C ARG A 2 10.73 -17.41 8.62
N ALA A 3 9.63 -16.77 9.02
CA ALA A 3 8.94 -15.78 8.19
C ALA A 3 9.47 -14.38 8.51
N GLN A 4 9.67 -13.52 7.52
CA GLN A 4 10.08 -12.13 7.74
C GLN A 4 8.86 -11.22 7.86
N ILE A 5 8.88 -10.28 8.81
CA ILE A 5 7.87 -9.22 8.95
C ILE A 5 8.46 -7.94 8.38
N THR A 6 7.78 -7.36 7.39
CA THR A 6 8.10 -6.04 6.83
C THR A 6 6.86 -5.15 6.84
N CYS A 7 7.06 -3.84 7.00
CA CYS A 7 6.01 -2.82 6.92
C CYS A 7 6.54 -1.65 6.08
N ASP A 8 5.83 -1.29 5.02
CA ASP A 8 6.25 -0.27 4.04
C ASP A 8 7.68 -0.46 3.50
N GLY A 9 8.10 -1.73 3.34
CA GLY A 9 9.44 -2.09 2.89
C GLY A 9 10.51 -2.11 3.98
N VAL A 10 10.20 -1.66 5.20
CA VAL A 10 11.12 -1.70 6.35
C VAL A 10 11.01 -3.03 7.08
N VAL A 11 12.15 -3.65 7.38
CA VAL A 11 12.20 -4.92 8.14
C VAL A 11 11.91 -4.64 9.62
N LEU A 12 10.86 -5.26 10.14
CA LEU A 12 10.48 -5.16 11.55
C LEU A 12 10.96 -6.35 12.39
N GLY A 13 11.19 -7.50 11.77
CA GLY A 13 11.68 -8.70 12.45
C GLY A 13 11.39 -9.99 11.71
N SER A 14 11.42 -11.11 12.44
CA SER A 14 11.08 -12.43 11.91
C SER A 14 10.26 -13.23 12.91
N MET A 15 9.46 -14.17 12.42
CA MET A 15 8.65 -15.08 13.21
C MET A 15 9.08 -16.54 13.06
N VAL A 16 8.85 -17.32 14.09
CA VAL A 16 9.00 -18.78 14.10
C VAL A 16 7.64 -19.49 14.10
N PRO A 17 7.58 -20.78 13.72
CA PRO A 17 6.35 -21.55 13.82
C PRO A 17 5.77 -21.55 15.25
N GLY A 18 4.46 -21.35 15.36
CA GLY A 18 3.74 -21.26 16.64
C GLY A 18 3.52 -19.84 17.15
N GLU A 19 4.21 -18.84 16.62
CA GLU A 19 3.95 -17.43 16.93
C GLU A 19 2.72 -16.88 16.21
N ARG A 20 2.15 -15.80 16.74
CA ARG A 20 0.94 -15.16 16.21
C ARG A 20 1.16 -13.68 15.92
N LEU A 21 0.97 -13.29 14.67
CA LEU A 21 0.93 -11.89 14.24
C LEU A 21 -0.49 -11.35 14.44
N ARG A 22 -0.61 -10.18 15.07
CA ARG A 22 -1.89 -9.47 15.23
C ARG A 22 -1.78 -8.10 14.59
N ILE A 23 -2.57 -7.87 13.55
CA ILE A 23 -2.67 -6.58 12.87
C ILE A 23 -3.92 -5.87 13.41
N LYS A 24 -3.75 -4.61 13.82
CA LYS A 24 -4.85 -3.75 14.28
C LYS A 24 -4.71 -2.37 13.67
N ARG A 25 -5.82 -1.65 13.56
CA ARG A 25 -5.78 -0.23 13.21
C ARG A 25 -4.94 0.53 14.24
N ALA A 26 -4.02 1.37 13.79
CA ALA A 26 -3.25 2.26 14.66
C ALA A 26 -4.18 3.27 15.34
N ALA A 27 -3.81 3.70 16.55
CA ALA A 27 -4.50 4.79 17.24
C ALA A 27 -4.35 6.09 16.42
N GLU A 28 -3.12 6.35 15.99
CA GLU A 28 -2.74 7.50 15.18
C GLU A 28 -3.19 7.35 13.72
N ARG A 29 -3.51 8.49 13.10
CA ARG A 29 -3.81 8.58 11.66
C ARG A 29 -2.84 9.54 11.00
N ILE A 30 -2.45 9.20 9.77
CA ILE A 30 -1.70 10.11 8.92
C ILE A 30 -2.69 11.05 8.23
N THR A 31 -2.40 12.34 8.28
CA THR A 31 -3.11 13.36 7.49
C THR A 31 -2.31 13.62 6.22
N LEU A 32 -2.88 13.28 5.07
CA LEU A 32 -2.27 13.58 3.78
C LEU A 32 -2.78 14.93 3.28
N LEU A 33 -1.86 15.82 2.92
CA LEU A 33 -2.20 17.12 2.36
C LEU A 33 -2.47 16.97 0.85
N HIS A 34 -3.61 17.49 0.41
CA HIS A 34 -4.01 17.47 -0.98
C HIS A 34 -3.96 18.88 -1.57
N PRO A 35 -3.28 19.09 -2.72
CA PRO A 35 -3.29 20.38 -3.40
C PRO A 35 -4.70 20.69 -3.96
N PRO A 36 -5.02 21.97 -4.25
CA PRO A 36 -6.25 22.33 -4.93
C PRO A 36 -6.44 21.55 -6.24
N GLY A 37 -7.64 21.05 -6.48
CA GLY A 37 -7.94 20.23 -7.67
C GLY A 37 -7.40 18.80 -7.61
N TYR A 38 -6.99 18.30 -6.44
CA TYR A 38 -6.63 16.90 -6.25
C TYR A 38 -7.79 15.96 -6.65
N ASP A 39 -7.53 15.08 -7.61
CA ASP A 39 -8.43 14.03 -8.06
C ASP A 39 -7.73 12.67 -7.93
N TYR A 40 -8.10 11.95 -6.86
CA TYR A 40 -7.59 10.61 -6.56
C TYR A 40 -7.76 9.66 -7.75
N PHE A 41 -8.94 9.65 -8.38
CA PHE A 41 -9.24 8.68 -9.43
C PHE A 41 -8.54 9.02 -10.74
N ARG A 42 -8.35 10.31 -11.06
CA ARG A 42 -7.50 10.73 -12.19
C ARG A 42 -6.07 10.23 -12.02
N LEU A 43 -5.49 10.42 -10.83
CA LEU A 43 -4.15 9.93 -10.53
C LEU A 43 -4.07 8.40 -10.59
N LEU A 44 -5.06 7.70 -10.03
CA LEU A 44 -5.12 6.24 -10.04
C LEU A 44 -5.19 5.69 -11.48
N ARG A 45 -6.08 6.22 -12.32
CA ARG A 45 -6.19 5.83 -13.73
C ARG A 45 -4.88 6.07 -14.49
N SER A 46 -4.23 7.21 -14.25
CA SER A 46 -2.94 7.52 -14.88
C SER A 46 -1.84 6.55 -14.46
N LYS A 47 -1.76 6.21 -13.17
CA LYS A 47 -0.74 5.30 -12.62
C LYS A 47 -0.93 3.85 -13.07
N LEU A 48 -2.18 3.41 -13.21
CA LEU A 48 -2.52 2.05 -13.59
C LEU A 48 -2.80 1.89 -15.10
N HIS A 49 -2.63 2.97 -15.88
CA HIS A 49 -2.90 3.03 -17.31
C HIS A 49 -4.34 2.64 -17.72
N TRP A 50 -5.31 2.82 -16.83
CA TRP A 50 -6.71 2.50 -17.11
C TRP A 50 -7.36 3.47 -18.10
N GLY A 51 -8.18 2.94 -19.01
CA GLY A 51 -8.85 3.73 -20.04
C GLY A 51 -8.00 4.01 -21.27
N ARG A 52 -6.73 3.58 -21.27
CA ARG A 52 -5.99 3.33 -22.52
C ARG A 52 -6.52 2.02 -23.06
N GLY A 53 -7.63 2.07 -23.80
CA GLY A 53 -8.08 0.92 -24.57
C GLY A 53 -6.90 0.35 -25.35
N ASN A 54 -6.85 -0.97 -25.49
CA ASN A 54 -5.89 -1.65 -26.32
C ASN A 54 -5.89 -1.03 -27.72
N ALA A 55 -4.99 -0.09 -27.97
CA ALA A 55 -4.69 0.48 -29.26
C ALA A 55 -3.40 -0.17 -29.77
N GLU A 56 -3.23 -1.47 -29.50
CA GLU A 56 -2.43 -2.35 -30.35
C GLU A 56 -3.39 -2.90 -31.41
N ARG A 57 -3.45 -2.17 -32.53
CA ARG A 57 -3.45 -2.84 -33.83
C ARG A 57 -2.06 -3.38 -34.10
#